data_AF-A0A9K3PGB1-F1
#
_entry.id   AF-A0A9K3PGB1-F1
#
_cell.length_a   1.000
_cell.length_b   1.000
_cell.length_c   1.000
_cell.angle_alpha   90.00
_cell.angle_beta   90.00
_cell.angle_gamma   90.00
#
_symmetry.space_group_name_H-M   'P 1'
#
loop_
_entity.id
_entity.type
_entity.pdbx_description
1 polymer ?
#
loop_
_entity_poly.entity_id
_entity_poly.type
_entity_poly.pdbx_seq_one_letter_code
_entity_poly.pdbx_strand_id
1 'polypeptide(L)'
;MPKPLGKPLVMRLFVDSDHAADKMVRRSRTGFILYLNNAPIVWYSKRQGTIETSVFGAEFIAMRTGFESARGLRYKLRMMGIEVGEPAIAMGEAMTAHIRSEDNPADICTKLIPGGMKRDRTVSNILYYSKGSEDFS
;
A
#
# COMPACT_ATOMS: atom_id res chain seq x y z
N MET A 1 -19.17 17.58 -6.25
CA MET A 1 -18.65 16.37 -6.93
C MET A 1 -19.68 15.95 -7.98
N PRO A 2 -19.26 15.44 -9.14
CA PRO A 2 -20.17 14.91 -10.15
C PRO A 2 -20.95 13.70 -9.62
N LYS A 3 -22.10 13.40 -10.23
CA LYS A 3 -22.93 12.24 -9.87
C LYS A 3 -22.14 10.95 -10.14
N PRO A 4 -22.15 9.96 -9.21
CA PRO A 4 -21.53 8.66 -9.42
C PRO A 4 -22.03 7.97 -10.71
N LEU A 5 -21.09 7.38 -11.44
CA LEU A 5 -21.28 6.60 -12.65
C LEU A 5 -20.88 5.15 -12.34
N GLY A 6 -21.86 4.35 -11.89
CA GLY A 6 -21.69 2.91 -11.67
C GLY A 6 -21.49 2.51 -10.21
N LYS A 7 -20.96 1.30 -10.00
CA LYS A 7 -20.75 0.70 -8.69
C LYS A 7 -19.54 1.32 -7.98
N PRO A 8 -19.54 1.42 -6.64
CA PRO A 8 -18.39 1.90 -5.89
C PRO A 8 -17.20 0.97 -6.07
N LEU A 9 -16.01 1.56 -6.14
CA LEU A 9 -14.74 0.85 -6.15
C LEU A 9 -14.15 0.78 -4.73
N VAL A 10 -13.45 -0.32 -4.46
CA VAL A 10 -12.75 -0.54 -3.19
C VAL A 10 -11.29 -0.13 -3.35
N MET A 11 -10.73 0.62 -2.41
CA MET A 11 -9.31 1.01 -2.44
C MET A 11 -8.57 0.36 -1.28
N ARG A 12 -7.46 -0.33 -1.57
CA ARG A 12 -6.62 -1.00 -0.55
C ARG A 12 -5.18 -0.52 -0.64
N LEU A 13 -4.63 -0.06 0.47
CA LEU A 13 -3.26 0.46 0.56
C LEU A 13 -2.41 -0.48 1.40
N PHE A 14 -1.33 -0.98 0.82
CA PHE A 14 -0.28 -1.72 1.52
C PHE A 14 0.94 -0.81 1.65
N VAL A 15 1.49 -0.69 2.85
CA VAL A 15 2.66 0.12 3.15
C VAL A 15 3.71 -0.76 3.81
N ASP A 16 4.97 -0.50 3.49
CA ASP A 16 6.12 -1.07 4.20
C ASP A 16 7.18 0.02 4.39
N SER A 17 7.97 -0.13 5.44
CA SER A 17 9.19 0.64 5.59
C SER A 17 10.34 -0.30 5.91
N ASP A 18 11.44 -0.19 5.19
CA ASP A 18 12.66 -0.95 5.48
C ASP A 18 13.62 -0.05 6.26
N HIS A 19 13.71 -0.28 7.57
CA HIS A 19 14.52 0.50 8.49
C HIS A 19 16.00 0.08 8.40
N ALA A 20 16.89 1.06 8.23
CA ALA A 20 18.35 0.86 8.18
C ALA A 20 18.88 -0.10 7.09
N ALA A 21 18.11 -0.35 6.02
CA ALA A 21 18.54 -1.15 4.86
C ALA A 21 19.85 -0.65 4.23
N ASP A 22 20.06 0.67 4.25
CA ASP A 22 21.27 1.33 3.76
C ASP A 22 22.29 1.48 4.89
N LYS A 23 23.20 0.50 5.03
CA LYS A 23 24.22 0.48 6.09
C LYS A 23 25.20 1.66 6.04
N MET A 24 25.30 2.37 4.91
CA MET A 24 26.19 3.53 4.77
C MET A 24 25.57 4.82 5.32
N VAL A 25 24.29 5.10 5.02
CA VAL A 25 23.62 6.34 5.44
C VAL A 25 22.54 6.16 6.51
N ARG A 26 22.24 4.92 6.92
CA ARG A 26 21.19 4.54 7.88
C ARG A 26 19.80 5.09 7.56
N ARG A 27 19.52 5.39 6.28
CA ARG A 27 18.22 5.93 5.86
C ARG A 27 17.27 4.79 5.52
N SER A 28 16.06 4.85 6.06
CA SER A 28 15.02 3.89 5.77
C SER A 28 14.45 4.09 4.36
N ARG A 29 13.77 3.07 3.82
CA ARG A 29 13.06 3.15 2.54
C ARG A 29 11.56 3.06 2.77
N THR A 30 10.81 4.02 2.23
CA THR A 30 9.35 3.98 2.17
C THR A 30 8.92 3.24 0.91
N GLY A 31 8.01 2.27 1.06
CA GLY A 31 7.34 1.65 -0.08
C GLY A 31 5.85 1.46 0.17
N PHE A 32 5.05 1.56 -0.89
CA PHE A 32 3.63 1.24 -0.82
C PHE A 32 3.08 0.78 -2.18
N ILE A 33 1.99 0.02 -2.13
CA ILE A 33 1.17 -0.34 -3.30
C ILE A 33 -0.30 -0.04 -2.99
N LEU A 34 -0.96 0.64 -3.91
CA LEU A 34 -2.37 0.99 -3.84
C LEU A 34 -3.15 0.23 -4.91
N TYR A 35 -4.12 -0.54 -4.45
CA TYR A 35 -5.03 -1.31 -5.28
C TYR A 35 -6.37 -0.60 -5.43
N LEU A 36 -6.96 -0.74 -6.61
CA LEU A 36 -8.34 -0.44 -6.89
C LEU A 36 -9.03 -1.76 -7.25
N ASN A 37 -9.99 -2.15 -6.43
CA ASN A 37 -10.45 -3.54 -6.30
C ASN A 37 -9.24 -4.47 -6.09
N ASN A 38 -8.99 -5.36 -7.04
CA ASN A 38 -7.89 -6.32 -6.99
C ASN A 38 -6.75 -5.98 -7.97
N ALA A 39 -6.78 -4.79 -8.58
CA ALA A 39 -5.77 -4.34 -9.53
C ALA A 39 -4.82 -3.32 -8.89
N PRO A 40 -3.48 -3.50 -8.93
CA PRO A 40 -2.54 -2.50 -8.47
C PRO A 40 -2.52 -1.30 -9.43
N ILE A 41 -2.77 -0.09 -8.91
CA ILE A 41 -2.85 1.15 -9.71
C ILE A 41 -1.66 2.08 -9.45
N VAL A 42 -1.15 2.10 -8.22
CA VAL A 42 0.00 2.94 -7.84
C VAL A 42 0.97 2.13 -7.01
N TRP A 43 2.26 2.24 -7.34
CA TRP A 43 3.36 1.70 -6.55
C TRP A 43 4.39 2.80 -6.33
N TYR A 44 5.03 2.79 -5.17
CA TYR A 44 6.00 3.80 -4.80
C TYR A 44 7.12 3.16 -4.00
N SER A 45 8.34 3.62 -4.28
CA SER A 45 9.55 3.13 -3.63
C SER A 45 10.56 4.28 -3.58
N LYS A 46 10.79 4.84 -2.40
CA LYS A 46 11.73 5.97 -2.23
C LYS A 46 12.44 5.90 -0.89
N ARG A 47 13.74 6.22 -0.91
CA ARG A 47 14.53 6.43 0.31
C ARG A 47 14.00 7.65 1.07
N GLN A 48 13.87 7.54 2.39
CA GLN A 48 13.46 8.64 3.25
C GLN A 48 14.54 9.73 3.27
N GLY A 49 14.10 10.99 3.35
CA GLY A 49 14.99 12.14 3.36
C GLY A 49 15.68 12.34 4.72
N THR A 50 14.99 11.96 5.79
CA THR A 50 15.45 12.00 7.18
C THR A 50 16.02 10.65 7.61
N ILE A 51 16.95 10.69 8.56
CA ILE A 51 17.42 9.49 9.26
C ILE A 51 16.53 9.34 10.48
N GLU A 52 15.67 8.34 10.45
CA GLU A 52 14.80 8.03 11.58
C GLU A 52 15.59 7.27 12.65
N THR A 53 15.44 7.68 13.90
CA THR A 53 16.09 7.03 15.05
C THR A 53 15.35 5.79 15.52
N SER A 54 14.13 5.55 15.02
CA SER A 54 13.30 4.41 15.37
C SER A 54 12.62 3.79 14.14
N VAL A 55 12.33 2.49 14.23
CA VAL A 55 11.52 1.77 13.23
C VAL A 55 10.12 2.39 13.12
N PHE A 56 9.53 2.75 14.26
CA PHE A 56 8.20 3.37 14.32
C PHE A 56 8.13 4.70 13.54
N GLY A 57 9.14 5.57 13.67
CA GLY A 57 9.20 6.82 12.91
C GLY A 57 9.26 6.58 11.40
N ALA A 58 10.04 5.58 10.98
CA ALA A 58 10.14 5.19 9.58
C ALA A 58 8.81 4.64 9.02
N GLU A 59 8.11 3.81 9.80
CA GLU A 59 6.79 3.28 9.46
C GLU A 59 5.77 4.42 9.33
N PHE A 60 5.79 5.39 10.26
CA PHE A 60 4.88 6.53 10.24
C PHE A 60 5.07 7.42 9.00
N ILE A 61 6.32 7.69 8.61
CA ILE A 61 6.61 8.43 7.37
C ILE A 61 6.13 7.67 6.14
N ALA A 62 6.35 6.36 6.09
CA ALA A 62 5.88 5.54 4.99
C ALA A 62 4.34 5.57 4.89
N MET A 63 3.68 5.42 6.04
CA MET A 63 2.23 5.46 6.17
C MET A 63 1.65 6.80 5.73
N ARG A 64 2.22 7.92 6.20
CA ARG A 64 1.82 9.28 5.78
C ARG A 64 1.89 9.43 4.27
N THR A 65 3.00 9.00 3.66
CA THR A 65 3.22 9.12 2.21
C THR A 65 2.19 8.29 1.42
N GLY A 66 1.90 7.07 1.89
CA GLY A 66 0.88 6.21 1.30
C GLY A 66 -0.53 6.83 1.40
N PHE A 67 -0.89 7.40 2.55
CA PHE A 67 -2.18 8.06 2.75
C PHE A 67 -2.37 9.31 1.88
N GLU A 68 -1.35 10.15 1.76
CA GLU A 68 -1.39 11.32 0.87
C GLU A 68 -1.66 10.88 -0.59
N SER A 69 -1.03 9.80 -1.03
CA SER A 69 -1.22 9.21 -2.37
C SER A 69 -2.61 8.61 -2.56
N ALA A 70 -3.10 7.85 -1.57
CA ALA A 70 -4.45 7.28 -1.59
C ALA A 70 -5.54 8.37 -1.59
N ARG A 71 -5.36 9.43 -0.79
CA ARG A 71 -6.24 10.59 -0.77
C ARG A 71 -6.28 11.30 -2.12
N GLY A 72 -5.12 11.50 -2.75
CA GLY A 72 -5.01 12.08 -4.09
C GLY A 72 -5.75 11.25 -5.15
N LEU A 73 -5.56 9.93 -5.15
CA LEU A 73 -6.26 9.04 -6.08
C LEU A 73 -7.77 9.07 -5.86
N ARG A 74 -8.23 9.02 -4.60
CA ARG A 74 -9.66 9.08 -4.25
C ARG A 74 -10.31 10.36 -4.78
N TYR A 75 -9.68 11.51 -4.59
CA TYR A 75 -10.20 12.77 -5.12
C TYR A 75 -10.29 12.72 -6.64
N LYS A 76 -9.25 12.22 -7.33
CA LYS A 76 -9.24 12.09 -8.79
C LYS A 76 -10.40 11.22 -9.29
N LEU A 77 -10.59 10.04 -8.70
CA LEU A 77 -11.67 9.12 -9.05
C LEU A 77 -13.06 9.76 -8.84
N ARG A 78 -13.27 10.41 -7.69
CA ARG A 78 -14.51 11.13 -7.41
C ARG A 78 -14.78 12.28 -8.37
N MET A 79 -13.75 12.98 -8.84
CA MET A 79 -13.89 14.01 -9.86
C MET A 79 -14.19 13.44 -11.25
N MET A 80 -13.91 12.16 -11.49
CA MET A 80 -14.31 11.44 -12.71
C MET A 80 -15.71 10.82 -12.60
N GLY A 81 -16.45 11.09 -11.51
CA GLY A 81 -17.74 10.47 -11.25
C GLY A 81 -17.64 9.01 -10.79
N ILE A 82 -16.46 8.54 -10.39
CA ILE A 82 -16.30 7.18 -9.86
C ILE A 82 -16.46 7.25 -8.34
N GLU A 83 -17.46 6.54 -7.84
CA GLU A 83 -17.62 6.38 -6.40
C GLU A 83 -16.54 5.47 -5.85
N VAL A 84 -15.94 5.89 -4.75
CA VAL A 84 -15.00 5.09 -3.98
C VAL A 84 -15.62 4.98 -2.60
N GLY A 85 -15.69 3.75 -2.07
CA GLY A 85 -16.21 3.42 -0.74
C GLY A 85 -15.61 4.31 0.37
N GLU A 86 -16.16 4.27 1.57
CA GLU A 86 -15.73 5.06 2.74
C GLU A 86 -14.19 5.01 2.98
N PRO A 87 -13.58 5.96 3.74
CA PRO A 87 -12.15 5.93 3.97
C PRO A 87 -11.72 4.53 4.40
N ALA A 88 -10.68 3.98 3.77
CA ALA A 88 -10.24 2.61 4.03
C ALA A 88 -10.04 2.33 5.54
N ILE A 89 -9.71 3.34 6.34
CA ILE A 89 -9.59 3.25 7.80
C ILE A 89 -10.96 3.08 8.52
N ALA A 90 -12.03 3.70 8.04
CA ALA A 90 -13.34 3.75 8.70
C ALA A 90 -14.20 2.49 8.48
N MET A 91 -13.93 1.72 7.42
CA MET A 91 -14.58 0.42 7.13
C MET A 91 -13.69 -0.79 7.47
N GLY A 92 -12.51 -0.61 8.07
CA GLY A 92 -11.58 -1.70 8.33
C GLY A 92 -10.87 -2.26 7.08
N GLU A 93 -10.93 -1.55 5.94
CA GLU A 93 -10.32 -1.93 4.65
C GLU A 93 -8.84 -1.50 4.51
N ALA A 94 -8.40 -0.56 5.35
CA ALA A 94 -6.99 -0.27 5.59
C ALA A 94 -6.60 -1.02 6.86
N MET A 95 -6.10 -2.23 6.69
CA MET A 95 -5.22 -2.81 7.69
C MET A 95 -3.91 -2.02 7.69
N THR A 96 -3.82 -0.99 8.53
CA THR A 96 -2.57 -0.72 9.26
C THR A 96 -2.39 -1.78 10.35
N ALA A 97 -2.48 -3.05 9.94
CA ALA A 97 -2.04 -4.16 10.74
C ALA A 97 -0.61 -4.43 10.32
N HIS A 98 0.22 -4.85 11.28
CA HIS A 98 1.46 -5.51 10.95
C HIS A 98 1.13 -6.77 10.13
N ILE A 99 1.08 -6.64 8.80
CA ILE A 99 1.03 -7.79 7.90
C ILE A 99 2.42 -8.39 7.97
N ARG A 100 2.51 -9.67 8.34
CA ARG A 100 3.79 -10.39 8.32
C ARG A 100 4.44 -10.15 6.96
N SER A 101 5.72 -9.81 6.92
CA SER A 101 6.43 -9.46 5.68
C SER A 101 6.30 -10.51 4.56
N GLU A 102 5.99 -11.75 4.90
CA GLU A 102 5.71 -12.83 3.95
C GLU A 102 4.46 -12.60 3.08
N ASP A 103 3.52 -11.77 3.56
CA ASP A 103 2.22 -11.52 2.94
C ASP A 103 2.00 -10.05 2.55
N ASN A 104 2.94 -9.15 2.84
CA ASN A 104 2.82 -7.74 2.48
C ASN A 104 3.33 -7.51 1.04
N PRO A 105 2.47 -7.17 0.06
CA PRO A 105 2.93 -6.91 -1.31
C PRO A 105 3.82 -5.66 -1.40
N ALA A 106 3.76 -4.74 -0.41
CA ALA A 106 4.65 -3.58 -0.36
C ALA A 106 6.12 -3.94 -0.09
N ASP A 107 6.44 -5.18 0.32
CA ASP A 107 7.82 -5.67 0.45
C ASP A 107 8.61 -5.54 -0.87
N ILE A 108 7.96 -5.69 -2.03
CA ILE A 108 8.63 -5.53 -3.33
C ILE A 108 9.12 -4.09 -3.57
N CYS A 109 8.51 -3.13 -2.87
CA CYS A 109 8.86 -1.73 -2.98
C CYS A 109 9.96 -1.31 -2.00
N THR A 110 10.32 -2.15 -1.03
CA THR A 110 11.24 -1.77 0.05
C THR A 110 12.44 -2.70 0.13
N LYS A 111 12.25 -4.00 -0.12
CA LYS A 111 13.23 -5.07 0.10
C LYS A 111 13.72 -5.65 -1.22
N LEU A 112 14.95 -6.14 -1.21
CA LEU A 112 15.43 -7.09 -2.21
C LEU A 112 14.78 -8.44 -1.93
N ILE A 113 13.94 -8.93 -2.84
CA ILE A 113 13.31 -10.24 -2.72
C ILE A 113 14.06 -11.23 -3.65
N PRO A 114 15.06 -11.97 -3.13
CA PRO A 114 15.75 -12.99 -3.91
C PRO A 114 14.78 -14.09 -4.33
N GLY A 115 15.13 -14.84 -5.38
CA GLY A 115 14.29 -15.92 -5.90
C GLY A 115 13.90 -16.97 -4.86
N GLY A 116 12.81 -17.69 -5.13
CA GLY A 116 12.25 -18.71 -4.24
C GLY A 116 10.84 -18.39 -3.77
N MET A 117 10.37 -19.17 -2.80
CA MET A 117 8.96 -19.19 -2.37
C MET A 117 8.41 -17.81 -1.98
N LYS A 118 9.22 -16.95 -1.35
CA LYS A 118 8.81 -15.59 -0.98
C LYS A 118 8.54 -14.74 -2.23
N ARG A 119 9.45 -14.72 -3.20
CA ARG A 119 9.27 -13.96 -4.45
C ARG A 119 8.06 -14.47 -5.23
N ASP A 120 7.94 -15.78 -5.37
CA ASP A 120 6.89 -16.37 -6.19
C ASP A 120 5.51 -16.11 -5.53
N ARG A 121 5.42 -16.16 -4.20
CA ARG A 121 4.22 -15.76 -3.44
C ARG A 121 3.93 -14.26 -3.54
N THR A 122 4.93 -13.38 -3.41
CA THR A 122 4.72 -11.93 -3.57
C THR A 122 4.24 -11.59 -4.98
N VAL A 123 4.86 -12.16 -6.02
CA VAL A 123 4.46 -11.96 -7.42
C VAL A 123 3.06 -12.52 -7.65
N SER A 124 2.76 -13.73 -7.16
CA SER A 124 1.43 -14.32 -7.26
C SER A 124 0.38 -13.47 -6.55
N ASN A 125 0.67 -12.94 -5.37
CA ASN A 125 -0.24 -12.05 -4.64
C ASN A 125 -0.46 -10.72 -5.35
N ILE A 126 0.52 -10.21 -6.11
CA ILE A 126 0.35 -8.98 -6.89
C ILE A 126 -0.50 -9.23 -8.15
N LEU A 127 -0.25 -10.34 -8.86
CA LEU A 127 -0.92 -10.68 -10.12
C LEU A 127 -2.34 -11.23 -9.91
N TYR A 128 -2.52 -12.05 -8.88
CA TYR A 128 -3.73 -12.81 -8.60
C TYR A 128 -4.31 -12.46 -7.24
N TYR A 129 -4.19 -11.20 -6.79
CA TYR A 129 -4.75 -10.80 -5.50
C TYR A 129 -6.25 -11.15 -5.44
N SER A 130 -6.56 -12.29 -4.82
CA SER A 130 -7.90 -12.91 -4.80
C SER A 130 -8.39 -13.12 -3.37
N LYS A 131 -7.66 -12.63 -2.36
CA LYS A 131 -8.16 -12.67 -0.97
C LYS A 131 -9.30 -11.67 -0.82
N GLY A 132 -10.51 -12.20 -0.84
CA GLY A 132 -11.67 -11.67 -0.12
C GLY A 132 -12.50 -10.65 -0.88
N SER A 133 -13.18 -11.07 -1.94
CA SER A 133 -14.53 -10.55 -2.23
C SER A 133 -15.63 -11.37 -1.53
N GLU A 134 -15.26 -12.44 -0.80
CA GLU A 134 -16.20 -13.38 -0.16
C GLU A 134 -16.40 -13.15 1.35
N ASP A 135 -15.67 -12.22 1.97
CA ASP A 135 -15.80 -11.93 3.42
C ASP A 135 -16.80 -10.80 3.73
N PHE A 136 -17.57 -10.30 2.75
CA PHE A 136 -18.45 -9.13 2.93
C PHE A 136 -19.81 -9.25 2.21
N SER A 137 -20.47 -10.39 2.37
CA SER A 137 -21.93 -10.52 2.20
C SER A 137 -22.62 -10.57 3.55
#